data_AF-A0A6L8UAU8-F1
#
_entry.id   AF-A0A6L8UAU8-F1
#
_cell.length_a   1.000
_cell.length_b   1.000
_cell.length_c   1.000
_cell.angle_alpha   90.00
_cell.angle_beta   90.00
_cell.angle_gamma   90.00
#
_symmetry.space_group_name_H-M   'P 1'
#
loop_
_entity.id
_entity.type
_entity.pdbx_description
1 polymer ?
#
loop_
_entity_poly.entity_id
_entity_poly.type
_entity_poly.pdbx_seq_one_letter_code
_entity_poly.pdbx_strand_id
1 'polypeptide(L)'
;MPDPYEEERHYKIFDRYYGLVMGEIPISFQKIYPIRSNAPRPMFASFELGFKYNFVVDYALYITSYLDVIEDSGVLIFQQWHEPVRTSLESYFFKCGIIRISRGDKIMQYNLVFNYSPKNIIGGSYVFENLPFESYGSVSQGINYIGFEFSYGLIRKKQKSI
;
A
#
# COMPACT_ATOMS: atom_id res chain seq x y z
N MET A 1 -36.23 3.29 -35.84
CA MET A 1 -36.71 3.52 -34.46
C MET A 1 -35.53 3.24 -33.56
N PRO A 2 -35.04 4.22 -32.79
CA PRO A 2 -34.02 3.96 -31.77
C PRO A 2 -34.63 3.07 -30.67
N ASP A 3 -33.79 2.21 -30.09
CA ASP A 3 -34.16 1.26 -29.04
C ASP A 3 -34.63 2.03 -27.77
N PRO A 4 -35.83 1.78 -27.24
CA PRO A 4 -36.36 2.54 -26.10
C PRO A 4 -35.66 2.27 -24.75
N TYR A 5 -34.57 1.50 -24.73
CA TYR A 5 -33.87 1.10 -23.50
C TYR A 5 -32.47 1.71 -23.30
N GLU A 6 -32.07 2.71 -24.07
CA GLU A 6 -30.91 3.55 -23.71
C GLU A 6 -31.32 4.65 -22.72
N GLU A 7 -31.91 4.27 -21.58
CA GLU A 7 -31.88 5.15 -20.41
C GLU A 7 -30.44 5.14 -19.87
N GLU A 8 -29.77 6.29 -19.96
CA GLU A 8 -28.50 6.54 -19.30
C GLU A 8 -28.67 6.27 -17.78
N ARG A 9 -28.32 5.06 -17.35
CA ARG A 9 -28.27 4.72 -15.93
C ARG A 9 -27.14 5.52 -15.28
N HIS A 10 -27.53 6.59 -14.60
CA HIS A 10 -26.63 7.39 -13.78
C HIS A 10 -26.36 6.67 -12.46
N TYR A 11 -25.30 5.87 -12.43
CA TYR A 11 -24.79 5.31 -11.18
C TYR A 11 -24.15 6.42 -10.33
N LYS A 12 -24.68 6.68 -9.14
CA LYS A 12 -23.96 7.46 -8.12
C LYS A 12 -23.19 6.51 -7.23
N ILE A 13 -21.88 6.47 -7.43
CA ILE A 13 -20.96 5.82 -6.50
C ILE A 13 -20.68 6.84 -5.39
N PHE A 14 -21.25 6.61 -4.20
CA PHE A 14 -20.86 7.36 -3.01
C PHE A 14 -19.63 6.71 -2.39
N ASP A 15 -18.46 7.08 -2.92
CA ASP A 15 -17.19 6.71 -2.31
C ASP A 15 -16.79 7.73 -1.25
N ARG A 16 -16.85 7.31 0.00
CA ARG A 16 -16.23 8.04 1.10
C ARG A 16 -14.84 7.44 1.34
N TYR A 17 -13.83 8.04 0.72
CA TYR A 17 -12.43 7.63 0.87
C TYR A 17 -11.91 8.01 2.25
N TYR A 18 -11.56 7.00 3.05
CA TYR A 18 -10.91 7.20 4.33
C TYR A 18 -9.73 6.25 4.49
N GLY A 19 -8.61 6.80 4.96
CA GLY A 19 -7.33 6.11 5.04
C GLY A 19 -7.11 5.50 6.42
N LEU A 20 -6.57 4.29 6.45
CA LEU A 20 -5.98 3.74 7.66
C LEU A 20 -4.63 4.43 7.92
N VAL A 21 -4.49 5.08 9.08
CA VAL A 21 -3.20 5.65 9.50
C VAL A 21 -2.51 4.67 10.44
N MET A 22 -1.37 4.14 9.99
CA MET A 22 -0.56 3.23 10.79
C MET A 22 0.78 3.87 11.17
N GLY A 23 1.21 3.61 12.39
CA GLY A 23 2.59 3.74 12.79
C GLY A 23 3.33 2.42 12.59
N GLU A 24 4.60 2.50 12.23
CA GLU A 24 5.48 1.34 12.15
C GLU A 24 6.78 1.57 12.92
N ILE A 25 7.23 0.52 13.62
CA ILE A 25 8.55 0.47 14.26
C ILE A 25 9.36 -0.62 13.54
N PRO A 26 10.25 -0.25 12.60
CA PRO A 26 11.11 -1.18 11.91
C PRO A 26 12.40 -1.46 12.69
N ILE A 27 12.81 -2.72 12.72
CA ILE A 27 14.16 -3.15 13.11
C ILE A 27 14.71 -3.96 11.95
N SER A 28 15.89 -3.60 11.44
CA SER A 28 16.48 -4.28 10.29
C SER A 28 17.99 -4.37 10.34
N PHE A 29 18.49 -5.36 9.60
CA PHE A 29 19.91 -5.53 9.33
C PHE A 29 20.14 -5.32 7.84
N GLN A 30 21.03 -4.40 7.52
CA GLN A 30 21.41 -4.10 6.15
C GLN A 30 22.87 -4.50 5.91
N LYS A 31 23.11 -5.15 4.77
CA LYS A 31 24.45 -5.49 4.30
C LYS A 31 24.67 -4.97 2.89
N ILE A 32 25.82 -4.33 2.69
CA ILE A 32 26.18 -3.66 1.44
C ILE A 32 27.45 -4.34 0.88
N TYR A 33 27.41 -4.70 -0.40
CA TYR A 33 28.51 -5.35 -1.10
C TYR A 33 28.96 -4.51 -2.30
N PRO A 34 30.27 -4.30 -2.52
CA PRO A 34 30.74 -3.63 -3.71
C PRO A 34 30.47 -4.47 -4.96
N ILE A 35 29.91 -3.85 -5.99
CA ILE A 35 29.73 -4.49 -7.30
C ILE A 35 30.96 -4.13 -8.14
N ARG A 36 31.73 -5.15 -8.55
CA ARG A 36 32.78 -4.95 -9.56
C ARG A 36 32.11 -4.60 -10.88
N SER A 37 32.35 -3.38 -11.35
CA SER A 37 31.75 -2.85 -12.56
C SER A 37 32.80 -2.05 -13.32
N ASN A 38 32.75 -2.12 -14.66
CA ASN A 38 33.53 -1.23 -15.53
C ASN A 38 32.94 0.19 -15.58
N ALA A 39 31.86 0.45 -14.83
CA ALA A 39 31.27 1.78 -14.74
C ALA A 39 32.26 2.78 -14.11
N PRO A 40 32.24 4.05 -14.56
CA PRO A 40 33.19 5.07 -14.10
C PRO A 40 32.99 5.49 -12.64
N ARG A 41 32.04 4.90 -11.91
CA ARG A 41 31.72 5.24 -10.53
C ARG A 41 31.36 3.99 -9.72
N PRO A 42 31.67 3.99 -8.42
CA PRO A 42 31.42 2.84 -7.57
C PRO A 42 29.91 2.60 -7.42
N MET A 43 29.58 1.31 -7.38
CA MET A 43 28.22 0.81 -7.27
C MET A 43 28.23 -0.33 -6.25
N PHE A 44 27.14 -0.45 -5.50
CA PHE A 44 27.01 -1.43 -4.44
C PHE A 44 25.65 -2.12 -4.52
N ALA A 45 25.61 -3.39 -4.16
CA ALA A 45 24.37 -4.11 -3.91
C ALA A 45 24.01 -3.95 -2.43
N SER A 46 22.77 -3.62 -2.13
CA SER A 46 22.24 -3.56 -0.76
C SER A 46 21.20 -4.65 -0.56
N PHE A 47 21.32 -5.37 0.55
CA PHE A 47 20.33 -6.33 1.02
C PHE A 47 19.94 -5.96 2.44
N GLU A 48 18.65 -5.88 2.71
CA GLU A 48 18.11 -5.56 4.01
C GLU A 48 17.02 -6.56 4.35
N LEU A 49 17.08 -7.10 5.55
CA LEU A 49 16.02 -7.94 6.11
C LEU A 49 15.62 -7.35 7.45
N GLY A 50 14.32 -7.27 7.70
CA GLY A 50 13.83 -6.68 8.92
C GLY A 50 12.46 -7.16 9.34
N PHE A 51 12.13 -6.75 10.56
CA PHE A 51 10.85 -6.94 11.21
C PHE A 51 10.22 -5.58 11.44
N LYS A 52 8.90 -5.50 11.37
CA LYS A 52 8.11 -4.32 11.66
C LYS A 52 7.00 -4.68 12.65
N TYR A 53 6.90 -3.88 13.70
CA TYR A 53 5.69 -3.82 14.49
C TYR A 53 4.81 -2.69 13.97
N ASN A 54 3.64 -3.04 13.43
CA ASN A 54 2.67 -2.09 12.89
C ASN A 54 1.56 -1.92 13.91
N PHE A 55 1.17 -0.70 14.19
CA PHE A 55 0.06 -0.38 15.07
C PHE A 55 -0.81 0.71 14.45
N VAL A 56 -2.11 0.62 14.68
CA VAL A 56 -3.04 1.61 14.17
C VAL A 56 -3.00 2.83 15.07
N VAL A 57 -2.74 3.98 14.47
CA VAL A 57 -2.72 5.28 15.14
C VAL A 57 -4.11 5.88 15.13
N ASP A 58 -4.80 5.77 14.00
CA ASP A 58 -6.16 6.24 13.87
C ASP A 58 -6.95 5.31 12.94
N TYR A 59 -8.17 5.02 13.39
CA TYR A 59 -9.20 4.40 12.58
C TYR A 59 -10.16 5.49 12.17
N ALA A 60 -9.78 6.19 11.12
CA ALA A 60 -10.75 6.91 10.34
C ALA A 60 -11.61 5.87 9.57
N LEU A 61 -12.59 5.27 10.25
CA LEU A 61 -13.90 4.85 9.72
C LEU A 61 -14.19 3.39 9.33
N TYR A 62 -15.49 3.07 9.51
CA TYR A 62 -16.26 2.06 8.82
C TYR A 62 -16.44 2.47 7.35
N ILE A 63 -16.13 1.57 6.42
CA ILE A 63 -16.44 1.77 5.00
C ILE A 63 -17.81 1.17 4.76
N THR A 64 -18.77 2.03 4.38
CA THR A 64 -20.02 1.58 3.77
C THR A 64 -20.18 2.21 2.39
N SER A 65 -19.96 1.41 1.36
CA SER A 65 -20.17 1.81 -0.04
C SER A 65 -21.56 1.37 -0.48
N TYR A 66 -22.27 2.25 -1.18
CA TYR A 66 -23.59 1.98 -1.73
C TYR A 66 -23.55 2.25 -3.24
N LEU A 67 -24.09 1.34 -4.04
CA LEU A 67 -24.42 1.59 -5.44
C LEU A 67 -25.93 1.75 -5.56
N ASP A 68 -26.39 2.96 -5.87
CA ASP A 68 -27.80 3.28 -6.14
C ASP A 68 -27.96 3.55 -7.64
N VAL A 69 -29.04 3.03 -8.23
CA VAL A 69 -29.23 3.06 -9.70
C VAL A 69 -30.05 4.26 -10.14
N ILE A 70 -30.93 4.82 -9.29
CA ILE A 70 -31.78 5.97 -9.61
C ILE A 70 -32.14 6.72 -8.31
N GLU A 71 -31.88 8.02 -8.23
CA GLU A 71 -32.14 8.87 -7.04
C GLU A 71 -33.58 8.82 -6.49
N ASP A 72 -34.55 8.39 -7.31
CA ASP A 72 -35.98 8.32 -6.95
C ASP A 72 -36.51 6.90 -6.64
N SER A 73 -35.71 5.84 -6.83
CA SER A 73 -36.14 4.45 -6.56
C SER A 73 -35.57 3.84 -5.29
N GLY A 74 -34.43 4.33 -4.78
CA GLY A 74 -33.79 3.86 -3.55
C GLY A 74 -33.34 2.38 -3.63
N VAL A 75 -33.03 1.89 -4.82
CA VAL A 75 -32.69 0.48 -5.06
C VAL A 75 -31.20 0.28 -4.82
N LEU A 76 -30.87 -0.20 -3.62
CA LEU A 76 -29.51 -0.59 -3.25
C LEU A 76 -29.09 -1.85 -4.03
N ILE A 77 -27.96 -1.80 -4.74
CA ILE A 77 -27.43 -2.97 -5.49
C ILE A 77 -26.23 -3.60 -4.80
N PHE A 78 -25.42 -2.80 -4.11
CA PHE A 78 -24.20 -3.27 -3.50
C PHE A 78 -23.97 -2.54 -2.19
N GLN A 79 -23.70 -3.33 -1.16
CA GLN A 79 -23.26 -2.83 0.13
C GLN A 79 -21.98 -3.55 0.55
N GLN A 80 -21.02 -2.81 1.05
CA GLN A 80 -19.81 -3.35 1.65
C GLN A 80 -19.63 -2.80 3.06
N TRP A 81 -19.16 -3.62 3.99
CA TRP A 81 -18.86 -3.25 5.35
C TRP A 81 -17.43 -3.64 5.67
N HIS A 82 -16.66 -2.73 6.24
CA HIS A 82 -15.31 -3.02 6.73
C HIS A 82 -15.15 -2.61 8.17
N GLU A 83 -14.47 -3.44 8.94
CA GLU A 83 -14.09 -3.17 10.32
C GLU A 83 -12.64 -3.59 10.58
N PRO A 84 -11.96 -2.89 11.49
CA PRO A 84 -10.64 -3.30 11.89
C PRO A 84 -10.69 -4.59 12.71
N VAL A 85 -10.03 -5.62 12.20
CA VAL A 85 -9.93 -6.91 12.89
C VAL A 85 -8.78 -6.89 13.90
N ARG A 86 -7.78 -6.01 13.68
CA ARG A 86 -6.60 -5.89 14.56
C ARG A 86 -6.10 -4.45 14.64
N THR A 87 -5.73 -4.04 15.85
CA THR A 87 -5.07 -2.76 16.18
C THR A 87 -3.56 -2.78 16.07
N SER A 88 -2.97 -3.97 15.94
CA SER A 88 -1.56 -4.15 15.67
C SER A 88 -1.29 -5.48 14.98
N LEU A 89 -0.18 -5.53 14.24
CA LEU A 89 0.30 -6.75 13.58
C LEU A 89 1.79 -6.67 13.30
N GLU A 90 2.39 -7.85 13.24
CA GLU A 90 3.79 -8.04 12.89
C GLU A 90 3.94 -8.26 11.38
N SER A 91 4.97 -7.64 10.79
CA SER A 91 5.37 -7.95 9.42
C SER A 91 6.88 -8.12 9.29
N TYR A 92 7.27 -8.86 8.26
CA TYR A 92 8.65 -9.06 7.86
C TYR A 92 8.85 -8.38 6.52
N PHE A 93 9.99 -7.77 6.32
CA PHE A 93 10.31 -7.15 5.05
C PHE A 93 11.71 -7.52 4.59
N PHE A 94 11.85 -7.56 3.27
CA PHE A 94 13.10 -7.72 2.59
C PHE A 94 13.26 -6.60 1.57
N LYS A 95 14.42 -5.96 1.53
CA LYS A 95 14.81 -5.02 0.48
C LYS A 95 16.05 -5.52 -0.22
N CYS A 96 16.06 -5.44 -1.54
CA CYS A 96 17.27 -5.62 -2.32
C CYS A 96 17.39 -4.53 -3.37
N GLY A 97 18.61 -4.05 -3.62
CA GLY A 97 18.76 -2.87 -4.44
C GLY A 97 20.19 -2.54 -4.81
N ILE A 98 20.31 -1.42 -5.53
CA ILE A 98 21.58 -0.90 -6.02
C ILE A 98 21.77 0.50 -5.46
N ILE A 99 22.96 0.73 -4.90
CA ILE A 99 23.44 2.04 -4.45
C ILE A 99 24.50 2.53 -5.44
N ARG A 100 24.36 3.76 -5.91
CA ARG A 100 25.31 4.42 -6.81
C ARG A 100 25.79 5.73 -6.21
N ILE A 101 27.10 5.92 -6.17
CA ILE A 101 27.70 7.20 -5.77
C ILE A 101 28.00 8.02 -7.03
N SER A 102 27.50 9.25 -7.07
CA SER A 102 27.61 10.17 -8.20
C SER A 102 28.61 11.31 -7.93
N ARG A 103 28.97 12.06 -8.99
CA ARG A 103 29.84 13.24 -8.90
C ARG A 103 29.23 14.26 -7.94
N GLY A 104 30.06 14.82 -7.06
CA GLY A 104 29.65 15.73 -5.99
C GLY A 104 29.13 15.03 -4.73
N ASP A 105 29.61 13.80 -4.48
CA ASP A 105 29.30 13.00 -3.28
C ASP A 105 27.78 12.79 -3.04
N LYS A 106 27.05 12.58 -4.13
CA LYS A 106 25.61 12.26 -4.12
C LYS A 106 25.43 10.75 -4.05
N ILE A 107 24.54 10.26 -3.21
CA ILE A 107 24.17 8.85 -3.13
C ILE A 107 22.76 8.70 -3.71
N MET A 108 22.60 7.73 -4.62
CA MET A 108 21.30 7.28 -5.12
C MET A 108 21.14 5.81 -4.79
N GLN A 109 19.98 5.42 -4.26
CA GLN A 109 19.65 4.03 -3.97
C GLN A 109 18.29 3.68 -4.55
N TYR A 110 18.22 2.52 -5.16
CA TYR A 110 17.01 1.96 -5.77
C TYR A 110 16.79 0.58 -5.18
N ASN A 111 15.70 0.37 -4.44
CA ASN A 111 15.39 -0.90 -3.81
C ASN A 111 14.06 -1.46 -4.33
N LEU A 112 14.02 -2.77 -4.58
CA LEU A 112 12.80 -3.55 -4.53
C LEU A 112 12.52 -3.91 -3.07
N VAL A 113 11.27 -3.73 -2.65
CA VAL A 113 10.80 -3.96 -1.28
C VAL A 113 9.71 -5.00 -1.30
N PHE A 114 9.82 -6.00 -0.44
CA PHE A 114 8.82 -7.03 -0.22
C PHE A 114 8.41 -6.95 1.24
N ASN A 115 7.12 -6.77 1.51
CA ASN A 115 6.58 -6.78 2.87
C ASN A 115 5.54 -7.89 3.00
N TYR A 116 5.65 -8.68 4.05
CA TYR A 116 4.79 -9.80 4.34
C TYR A 116 4.34 -9.80 5.81
N SER A 117 3.04 -9.84 6.01
CA SER A 117 2.31 -10.08 7.25
C SER A 117 1.41 -11.30 7.05
N PRO A 118 1.44 -12.28 7.96
CA PRO A 118 0.51 -13.41 7.93
C PRO A 118 -0.90 -13.00 8.41
N LYS A 119 -1.06 -11.80 8.97
CA LYS A 119 -2.32 -11.33 9.56
C LYS A 119 -2.93 -10.21 8.71
N ASN A 120 -4.26 -10.24 8.59
CA ASN A 120 -5.05 -9.16 8.02
C ASN A 120 -5.33 -8.08 9.07
N ILE A 121 -5.44 -6.84 8.61
CA ILE A 121 -5.71 -5.67 9.45
C ILE A 121 -7.17 -5.24 9.39
N ILE A 122 -7.79 -5.42 8.22
CA ILE A 122 -9.20 -5.13 7.97
C ILE A 122 -9.88 -6.43 7.52
N GLY A 123 -11.10 -6.60 7.98
CA GLY A 123 -12.02 -7.65 7.56
C GLY A 123 -13.40 -7.04 7.35
N GLY A 124 -14.24 -7.77 6.62
CA GLY A 124 -15.54 -7.23 6.27
C GLY A 124 -16.37 -8.21 5.47
N SER A 125 -17.51 -7.72 5.03
CA SER A 125 -18.42 -8.44 4.15
C SER A 125 -18.94 -7.52 3.06
N TYR A 126 -19.43 -8.13 1.99
CA TYR A 126 -20.20 -7.44 0.98
C TYR A 126 -21.47 -8.24 0.68
N VAL A 127 -22.50 -7.53 0.24
CA VAL A 127 -23.78 -8.08 -0.19
C VAL A 127 -24.19 -7.39 -1.48
N PHE A 128 -24.67 -8.17 -2.44
CA PHE A 128 -25.40 -7.67 -3.59
C PHE A 128 -26.89 -7.86 -3.33
N GLU A 129 -27.63 -6.76 -3.31
CA GLU A 129 -29.07 -6.74 -3.08
C GLU A 129 -29.82 -6.71 -4.42
N ASN A 130 -31.12 -7.01 -4.39
CA ASN A 130 -32.00 -7.02 -5.57
C ASN A 130 -31.62 -8.04 -6.67
N LEU A 131 -30.97 -9.14 -6.26
CA LEU A 131 -30.78 -10.32 -7.10
C LEU A 131 -31.86 -11.38 -6.78
N PRO A 132 -32.21 -12.26 -7.74
CA PRO A 132 -33.18 -13.35 -7.50
C PRO A 132 -32.63 -14.46 -6.58
N PHE A 133 -31.42 -14.28 -6.04
CA PHE A 133 -30.73 -15.21 -5.16
C PHE A 133 -29.84 -14.43 -4.18
N GLU A 134 -29.49 -15.04 -3.05
CA GLU A 134 -28.54 -14.46 -2.10
C GLU A 134 -27.14 -14.38 -2.71
N SER A 135 -26.52 -13.20 -2.64
CA SER A 135 -25.15 -12.98 -3.09
C SER A 135 -24.41 -12.16 -2.04
N TYR A 136 -23.58 -12.83 -1.25
CA TYR A 136 -22.77 -12.20 -0.23
C TYR A 136 -21.38 -12.86 -0.18
N GLY A 137 -20.43 -12.15 0.41
CA GLY A 137 -19.09 -12.69 0.62
C GLY A 137 -18.32 -11.93 1.68
N SER A 138 -17.15 -12.46 2.03
CA SER A 138 -16.23 -11.84 2.97
C SER A 138 -15.08 -11.15 2.23
N VAL A 139 -14.66 -10.00 2.73
CA VAL A 139 -13.46 -9.30 2.28
C VAL A 139 -12.45 -9.27 3.42
N SER A 140 -11.17 -9.37 3.08
CA SER A 140 -10.10 -9.15 4.04
C SER A 140 -8.95 -8.45 3.37
N GLN A 141 -8.29 -7.55 4.11
CA GLN A 141 -7.18 -6.78 3.62
C GLN A 141 -6.00 -6.91 4.58
N GLY A 142 -4.88 -7.36 4.04
CA GLY A 142 -3.58 -7.38 4.70
C GLY A 142 -2.73 -6.17 4.30
N ILE A 143 -1.51 -6.14 4.82
CA ILE A 143 -0.52 -5.08 4.52
C ILE A 143 0.63 -5.60 3.64
N ASN A 144 0.37 -6.67 2.89
CA ASN A 144 1.36 -7.29 2.02
C ASN A 144 1.54 -6.45 0.77
N TYR A 145 2.78 -6.11 0.43
CA TYR A 145 3.06 -5.32 -0.78
C TYR A 145 4.41 -5.67 -1.38
N ILE A 146 4.51 -5.42 -2.69
CA ILE A 146 5.77 -5.34 -3.43
C ILE A 146 5.89 -3.90 -3.89
N GLY A 147 7.00 -3.26 -3.57
CA GLY A 147 7.20 -1.83 -3.80
C GLY A 147 8.57 -1.51 -4.39
N PHE A 148 8.69 -0.30 -4.90
CA PHE A 148 9.95 0.29 -5.32
C PHE A 148 10.25 1.49 -4.45
N GLU A 149 11.46 1.56 -3.91
CA GLU A 149 11.91 2.66 -3.05
C GLU A 149 13.08 3.37 -3.73
N PHE A 150 12.99 4.70 -3.77
CA PHE A 150 14.05 5.57 -4.25
C PHE A 150 14.55 6.45 -3.11
N SER A 151 15.86 6.40 -2.85
CA SER A 151 16.50 7.21 -1.83
C SER A 151 17.62 8.04 -2.44
N TYR A 152 17.68 9.32 -2.03
CA TYR A 152 18.70 10.27 -2.45
C TYR A 152 19.36 10.91 -1.24
N GLY A 153 20.70 10.91 -1.21
CA GLY A 153 21.49 11.44 -0.12
C GLY A 153 22.59 12.39 -0.60
N LEU A 154 22.93 13.37 0.24
CA LEU A 154 24.05 14.28 0.05
C LEU A 154 25.12 14.00 1.10
N ILE A 155 26.35 13.71 0.69
CA ILE A 155 27.47 13.60 1.61
C ILE A 155 28.13 14.98 1.74
N ARG A 156 28.15 15.53 2.95
CA ARG A 156 28.92 16.74 3.25
C ARG A 156 30.33 16.34 3.66
N LYS A 157 31.33 16.66 2.84
CA LYS A 157 32.74 16.50 3.22
C LYS A 157 33.07 17.50 4.34
N LYS A 158 33.58 17.00 5.47
CA LYS A 158 34.10 17.84 6.55
C LYS A 158 35.40 18.48 6.03
N GLN A 159 35.40 19.80 5.93
CA GLN A 159 36.60 20.56 5.58
C GLN A 159 37.61 20.36 6.73
N LYS A 160 38.77 19.76 6.46
CA LYS A 160 39.87 19.79 7.42
C LYS A 160 40.33 21.25 7.49
N SER A 161 40.14 21.91 8.64
CA SER A 161 40.86 23.16 8.89
C SER A 161 42.34 22.81 8.99
N ILE A 162 43.15 23.51 8.20
CA ILE A 162 44.61 23.48 8.27
C ILE A 162 45.03 24.25 9.52
#